data_AF-A0A1C6R0Z1-F1
#
_entry.id   AF-A0A1C6R0Z1-F1
#
_cell.length_a   1.000
_cell.length_b   1.000
_cell.length_c   1.000
_cell.angle_alpha   90.00
_cell.angle_beta   90.00
_cell.angle_gamma   90.00
#
_symmetry.space_group_name_H-M   'P 1'
#
loop_
_entity.id
_entity.type
_entity.pdbx_description
1 polymer ?
#
loop_
_entity_poly.entity_id
_entity_poly.type
_entity_poly.pdbx_seq_one_letter_code
_entity_poly.pdbx_strand_id
1 'polypeptide(L)'
;MIVPQRNGPGQQTIWPGERPSLCSLLKWMASDTYDWLRDGYGKYTPPPGEETFTDVHIRHLRKAMEGRLKIIQFTKQQESFNGADWELWIHNRSHGMGLRIQAKKESRTGQYGFDYWLDERSALQCDLLIHDALTVQCMPVYLLYNHEPWPIRPDVAESLCSHTAPDASHYGCSLLSAFHVQAPLFRKAVDWKLHKVFRNIPHKRLREISLPWNQVLCDVQAPTGAWDSRGVAMLKAVQKRTVALERSGLAALGDVERGGFLTPSHAWGGTPEVMTWTDGELPEWDGEPVLRPLPRRVLGLLEADSLYAPEPEVPTRAMVLYDVSEAAGAARRDLGCLQYE
;
A
#
# COMPACT_ATOMS: atom_id res chain seq x y z
N MET A 1 -14.80 -10.68 34.40
CA MET A 1 -16.07 -10.75 33.65
C MET A 1 -16.77 -9.41 33.87
N ILE A 2 -16.62 -8.46 32.94
CA ILE A 2 -17.21 -7.11 33.03
C ILE A 2 -17.79 -6.80 31.65
N VAL A 3 -19.10 -6.59 31.62
CA VAL A 3 -19.96 -6.28 30.46
C VAL A 3 -19.91 -4.76 30.19
N PRO A 4 -20.12 -4.31 28.95
CA PRO A 4 -19.65 -3.01 28.46
C PRO A 4 -20.66 -1.89 28.73
N GLN A 5 -20.15 -0.68 28.91
CA GLN A 5 -20.92 0.54 28.68
C GLN A 5 -20.09 1.56 27.92
N ARG A 6 -20.42 1.76 26.64
CA ARG A 6 -20.37 3.07 25.99
C ARG A 6 -21.62 3.20 25.11
N ASN A 7 -22.62 3.88 25.68
CA ASN A 7 -23.68 4.53 24.91
C ASN A 7 -23.34 6.03 24.84
N GLY A 8 -23.13 6.54 23.63
CA GLY A 8 -22.94 7.95 23.25
C GLY A 8 -23.41 8.12 21.79
N PRO A 9 -23.89 9.32 21.38
CA PRO A 9 -24.98 9.48 20.44
C PRO A 9 -24.56 9.21 18.99
N GLY A 10 -25.13 8.16 18.41
CA GLY A 10 -24.82 7.72 17.05
C GLY A 10 -24.75 6.19 16.93
N GLN A 11 -25.64 5.46 17.60
CA GLN A 11 -25.92 4.06 17.23
C GLN A 11 -26.53 4.05 15.83
N GLN A 12 -25.70 4.18 14.79
CA GLN A 12 -25.92 3.38 13.60
C GLN A 12 -25.49 1.98 13.98
N THR A 13 -26.40 1.24 14.61
CA THR A 13 -26.44 -0.21 14.44
C THR A 13 -26.64 -0.46 12.95
N ILE A 14 -25.55 -0.44 12.19
CA ILE A 14 -25.55 -1.03 10.87
C ILE A 14 -25.82 -2.52 11.15
N TRP A 15 -26.82 -3.10 10.47
CA TRP A 15 -27.37 -4.47 10.58
C TRP A 15 -28.49 -4.67 11.62
N PRO A 16 -29.75 -4.61 11.17
CA PRO A 16 -30.30 -5.66 10.30
C PRO A 16 -30.90 -5.15 8.98
N GLY A 17 -30.47 -5.70 7.82
CA GLY A 17 -31.22 -5.59 6.55
C GLY A 17 -30.41 -5.38 5.26
N GLU A 18 -29.62 -4.31 5.14
CA GLU A 18 -29.15 -3.79 3.82
C GLU A 18 -27.63 -3.69 3.54
N ARG A 19 -26.86 -4.76 3.22
CA ARG A 19 -25.35 -4.85 3.17
C ARG A 19 -24.53 -3.52 3.15
N PRO A 20 -23.47 -3.35 3.97
CA PRO A 20 -22.83 -2.06 4.15
C PRO A 20 -22.18 -1.62 2.84
N SER A 21 -22.14 -0.31 2.59
CA SER A 21 -21.26 0.23 1.56
C SER A 21 -19.81 0.08 2.00
N LEU A 22 -18.92 -0.12 1.04
CA LEU A 22 -17.47 -0.13 1.27
C LEU A 22 -17.06 1.18 1.92
N CYS A 23 -17.56 2.32 1.43
CA CYS A 23 -17.24 3.61 2.03
C CYS A 23 -17.61 3.69 3.52
N SER A 24 -18.80 3.23 3.93
CA SER A 24 -19.22 3.30 5.33
C SER A 24 -18.39 2.40 6.22
N LEU A 25 -18.03 1.20 5.74
CA LEU A 25 -17.16 0.30 6.48
C LEU A 25 -15.75 0.88 6.65
N LEU A 26 -15.15 1.37 5.56
CA LEU A 26 -13.82 1.96 5.58
C LEU A 26 -13.77 3.20 6.50
N LYS A 27 -14.82 4.01 6.53
CA LYS A 27 -14.94 5.13 7.48
C LYS A 27 -14.92 4.65 8.93
N TRP A 28 -15.77 3.68 9.26
CA TRP A 28 -15.84 3.14 10.62
C TRP A 28 -14.48 2.59 11.07
N MET A 29 -13.81 1.82 10.21
CA MET A 29 -12.48 1.27 10.48
C MET A 29 -11.42 2.36 10.66
N ALA A 30 -11.46 3.43 9.86
CA ALA A 30 -10.57 4.57 10.01
C ALA A 30 -10.78 5.25 11.37
N SER A 31 -12.03 5.50 11.75
CA SER A 31 -12.36 6.11 13.05
C SER A 31 -11.92 5.24 14.22
N ASP A 32 -12.12 3.91 14.15
CA ASP A 32 -11.69 2.99 15.20
C ASP A 32 -10.15 2.94 15.31
N THR A 33 -9.42 2.90 14.20
CA THR A 33 -7.95 3.01 14.20
C THR A 33 -7.48 4.33 14.80
N TYR A 34 -8.10 5.44 14.44
CA TYR A 34 -7.79 6.75 14.99
C TYR A 34 -7.93 6.77 16.52
N ASP A 35 -9.02 6.21 17.03
CA ASP A 35 -9.29 6.15 18.48
C ASP A 35 -8.33 5.19 19.21
N TRP A 36 -8.01 4.04 18.62
CA TRP A 36 -7.06 3.08 19.21
C TRP A 36 -5.66 3.66 19.31
N LEU A 37 -5.22 4.38 18.27
CA LEU A 37 -3.92 5.07 18.29
C LEU A 37 -3.93 6.26 19.26
N ARG A 38 -5.04 7.03 19.35
CA ARG A 38 -5.22 8.09 20.36
C ARG A 38 -4.98 7.57 21.76
N ASP A 39 -5.76 6.54 22.11
CA ASP A 39 -5.81 6.01 23.45
C ASP A 39 -4.47 5.30 23.74
N GLY A 40 -3.88 4.67 22.71
CA GLY A 40 -2.58 4.02 22.69
C GLY A 40 -1.37 4.93 22.96
N TYR A 41 -1.35 6.13 22.37
CA TYR A 41 -0.30 7.12 22.67
C TYR A 41 -0.56 7.91 23.96
N GLY A 42 -1.69 7.64 24.62
CA GLY A 42 -2.04 8.15 25.92
C GLY A 42 -1.24 7.52 27.06
N LYS A 43 -1.78 7.61 28.28
CA LYS A 43 -1.06 7.32 29.53
C LYS A 43 -1.09 5.83 29.93
N TYR A 44 -2.03 5.03 29.43
CA TYR A 44 -2.44 3.81 30.12
C TYR A 44 -2.19 2.50 29.37
N THR A 45 -2.18 2.51 28.04
CA THR A 45 -2.02 1.27 27.25
C THR A 45 -1.30 1.61 25.96
N PRO A 46 -0.26 0.88 25.55
CA PRO A 46 0.40 1.13 24.27
C PRO A 46 -0.55 0.83 23.10
N PRO A 47 -0.38 1.49 21.94
CA PRO A 47 -1.20 1.18 20.77
C PRO A 47 -0.87 -0.24 20.28
N PRO A 48 -1.85 -0.95 19.70
CA PRO A 48 -1.60 -2.23 19.04
C PRO A 48 -0.49 -2.16 17.99
N GLY A 49 0.11 -3.31 17.70
CA GLY A 49 1.09 -3.45 16.64
C GLY A 49 0.50 -3.15 15.25
N GLU A 50 1.37 -2.86 14.28
CA GLU A 50 0.98 -2.69 12.88
C GLU A 50 0.25 -3.93 12.34
N GLU A 51 0.83 -5.13 12.56
CA GLU A 51 0.24 -6.42 12.20
C GLU A 51 -1.19 -6.58 12.77
N THR A 52 -1.43 -6.14 14.01
CA THR A 52 -2.74 -6.25 14.66
C THR A 52 -3.80 -5.38 13.98
N PHE A 53 -3.46 -4.14 13.59
CA PHE A 53 -4.38 -3.30 12.83
C PHE A 53 -4.72 -3.94 11.49
N THR A 54 -3.71 -4.45 10.78
CA THR A 54 -3.88 -5.14 9.50
C THR A 54 -4.80 -6.35 9.63
N ASP A 55 -4.58 -7.21 10.62
CA ASP A 55 -5.40 -8.41 10.86
C ASP A 55 -6.86 -8.07 11.17
N VAL A 56 -7.08 -7.11 12.06
CA VAL A 56 -8.42 -6.64 12.44
C VAL A 56 -9.11 -6.06 11.19
N HIS A 57 -8.41 -5.27 10.39
CA HIS A 57 -8.97 -4.68 9.18
C HIS A 57 -9.37 -5.71 8.13
N ILE A 58 -8.46 -6.64 7.82
CA ILE A 58 -8.72 -7.75 6.90
C ILE A 58 -9.92 -8.57 7.38
N ARG A 59 -10.01 -8.85 8.68
CA ARG A 59 -11.15 -9.56 9.27
C ARG A 59 -12.46 -8.82 9.04
N HIS A 60 -12.50 -7.51 9.28
CA HIS A 60 -13.72 -6.71 9.07
C HIS A 60 -14.12 -6.66 7.59
N LEU A 61 -13.16 -6.46 6.69
CA LEU A 61 -13.42 -6.45 5.25
C LEU A 61 -13.94 -7.81 4.77
N ARG A 62 -13.30 -8.92 5.15
CA ARG A 62 -13.75 -10.27 4.80
C ARG A 62 -15.16 -10.54 5.28
N LYS A 63 -15.48 -10.18 6.53
CA LYS A 63 -16.79 -10.41 7.13
C LYS A 63 -17.91 -9.58 6.49
N ALA A 64 -17.63 -8.31 6.17
CA ALA A 64 -18.66 -7.37 5.76
C ALA A 64 -18.82 -7.22 4.23
N MET A 65 -17.78 -7.57 3.45
CA MET A 65 -17.72 -7.36 2.00
C MET A 65 -17.52 -8.65 1.21
N GLU A 66 -17.96 -9.78 1.78
CA GLU A 66 -17.88 -11.09 1.13
C GLU A 66 -18.51 -11.05 -0.28
N GLY A 67 -17.77 -11.55 -1.27
CA GLY A 67 -18.19 -11.61 -2.68
C GLY A 67 -18.07 -10.31 -3.46
N ARG A 68 -17.70 -9.19 -2.82
CA ARG A 68 -17.39 -7.90 -3.47
C ARG A 68 -15.90 -7.58 -3.52
N LEU A 69 -15.17 -8.09 -2.53
CA LEU A 69 -13.74 -7.94 -2.41
C LEU A 69 -13.07 -9.31 -2.43
N LYS A 70 -11.87 -9.37 -3.01
CA LYS A 70 -10.93 -10.47 -2.76
C LYS A 70 -9.73 -9.94 -2.00
N ILE A 71 -9.39 -10.61 -0.91
CA ILE A 71 -8.27 -10.24 -0.03
C ILE A 71 -7.32 -11.42 0.09
N ILE A 72 -6.05 -11.18 -0.25
CA ILE A 72 -4.94 -12.12 -0.10
C ILE A 72 -4.02 -11.53 0.95
N GLN A 73 -3.79 -12.25 2.04
CA GLN A 73 -2.88 -11.84 3.10
C GLN A 73 -1.56 -12.57 2.90
N PHE A 74 -0.44 -11.86 2.98
CA PHE A 74 0.87 -12.45 2.79
C PHE A 74 1.46 -12.92 4.13
N THR A 75 2.21 -14.01 4.09
CA THR A 75 3.06 -14.43 5.21
C THR A 75 4.30 -13.53 5.28
N LYS A 76 5.01 -13.53 6.42
CA LYS A 76 6.30 -12.82 6.55
C LYS A 76 7.31 -13.25 5.48
N GLN A 77 7.29 -14.52 5.11
CA GLN A 77 8.13 -15.03 4.04
C GLN A 77 7.70 -14.47 2.68
N GLN A 78 6.41 -14.30 2.40
CA GLN A 78 5.96 -13.68 1.16
C GLN A 78 6.25 -12.18 1.14
N GLU A 79 6.03 -11.48 2.26
CA GLU A 79 6.35 -10.07 2.45
C GLU A 79 7.84 -9.79 2.17
N SER A 80 8.75 -10.68 2.58
CA SER A 80 10.18 -10.50 2.31
C SER A 80 10.58 -10.64 0.84
N PHE A 81 9.65 -11.06 -0.03
CA PHE A 81 9.85 -11.14 -1.47
C PHE A 81 9.10 -10.03 -2.20
N ASN A 82 7.86 -9.75 -1.80
CA ASN A 82 6.98 -8.83 -2.51
C ASN A 82 6.87 -7.44 -1.86
N GLY A 83 7.41 -7.24 -0.66
CA GLY A 83 7.36 -5.99 0.09
C GLY A 83 5.96 -5.53 0.51
N ALA A 84 4.99 -6.45 0.56
CA ALA A 84 3.59 -6.16 0.85
C ALA A 84 3.02 -7.05 1.96
N ASP A 85 2.18 -6.46 2.81
CA ASP A 85 1.44 -7.18 3.85
C ASP A 85 0.22 -7.93 3.27
N TRP A 86 -0.46 -7.32 2.29
CA TRP A 86 -1.66 -7.90 1.66
C TRP A 86 -1.99 -7.31 0.29
N GLU A 87 -2.94 -7.94 -0.39
CA GLU A 87 -3.48 -7.53 -1.68
C GLU A 87 -5.01 -7.46 -1.59
N LEU A 88 -5.57 -6.39 -2.14
CA LEU A 88 -7.00 -6.11 -2.17
C LEU A 88 -7.49 -5.95 -3.60
N TRP A 89 -8.50 -6.71 -3.99
CA TRP A 89 -9.21 -6.53 -5.26
C TRP A 89 -10.63 -6.05 -5.02
N ILE A 90 -10.99 -4.95 -5.69
CA ILE A 90 -12.37 -4.49 -5.84
C ILE A 90 -12.84 -4.93 -7.23
N HIS A 91 -13.93 -5.68 -7.31
CA HIS A 91 -14.29 -6.34 -8.56
C HIS A 91 -15.80 -6.51 -8.78
N ASN A 92 -16.16 -6.79 -10.03
CA ASN A 92 -17.50 -7.23 -10.44
C ASN A 92 -17.47 -8.66 -11.03
N ARG A 93 -16.50 -9.48 -10.58
CA ARG A 93 -16.22 -10.88 -10.99
C ARG A 93 -15.64 -11.06 -12.38
N SER A 94 -15.80 -10.10 -13.28
CA SER A 94 -15.18 -10.13 -14.62
C SER A 94 -14.02 -9.15 -14.73
N HIS A 95 -14.19 -7.97 -14.13
CA HIS A 95 -13.24 -6.88 -14.11
C HIS A 95 -12.98 -6.45 -12.67
N GLY A 96 -11.84 -5.82 -12.47
CA GLY A 96 -11.52 -5.25 -11.18
C GLY A 96 -10.20 -4.51 -11.18
N MET A 97 -9.85 -4.05 -9.99
CA MET A 97 -8.61 -3.34 -9.74
C MET A 97 -7.99 -3.87 -8.46
N GLY A 98 -6.71 -4.19 -8.55
CA GLY A 98 -5.90 -4.68 -7.45
C GLY A 98 -5.07 -3.56 -6.83
N LEU A 99 -5.00 -3.56 -5.50
CA LEU A 99 -4.04 -2.80 -4.71
C LEU A 99 -3.08 -3.79 -4.07
N ARG A 100 -1.78 -3.52 -4.18
CA ARG A 100 -0.75 -4.20 -3.42
C ARG A 100 -0.38 -3.27 -2.26
N ILE A 101 -0.64 -3.72 -1.03
CA ILE A 101 -0.71 -2.85 0.14
C ILE A 101 0.39 -3.24 1.13
N GLN A 102 1.25 -2.28 1.47
CA GLN A 102 2.06 -2.33 2.69
C GLN A 102 1.44 -1.41 3.74
N ALA A 103 1.08 -1.93 4.90
CA ALA A 103 0.64 -1.13 6.01
C ALA A 103 1.83 -0.43 6.67
N LYS A 104 1.62 0.80 7.18
CA LYS A 104 2.56 1.47 8.08
C LYS A 104 1.82 2.18 9.20
N LYS A 105 2.20 1.88 10.44
CA LYS A 105 1.70 2.56 11.63
C LYS A 105 2.52 3.80 11.92
N GLU A 106 1.84 4.91 12.19
CA GLU A 106 2.45 6.11 12.72
C GLU A 106 3.20 5.82 14.04
N SER A 107 4.29 6.53 14.30
CA SER A 107 4.95 6.52 15.61
C SER A 107 4.36 7.62 16.50
N ARG A 108 4.66 7.61 17.80
CA ARG A 108 4.26 8.73 18.68
C ARG A 108 4.79 10.09 18.22
N THR A 109 5.86 10.12 17.43
CA THR A 109 6.48 11.33 16.86
C THR A 109 6.00 11.65 15.45
N GLY A 110 5.00 10.94 14.94
CA GLY A 110 4.45 11.17 13.59
C GLY A 110 5.32 10.61 12.46
N GLN A 111 6.17 9.63 12.75
CA GLN A 111 7.09 9.01 11.78
C GLN A 111 6.61 7.62 11.36
N TYR A 112 7.12 7.12 10.25
CA TYR A 112 6.81 5.79 9.71
C TYR A 112 8.10 5.07 9.31
N GLY A 113 8.15 3.75 9.44
CA GLY A 113 9.30 2.95 9.00
C GLY A 113 9.32 2.71 7.49
N PHE A 114 9.58 3.75 6.69
CA PHE A 114 9.57 3.66 5.22
C PHE A 114 10.90 3.16 4.62
N ASP A 115 12.03 3.35 5.32
CA ASP A 115 13.37 2.96 4.88
C ASP A 115 13.78 1.56 5.33
N TYR A 116 12.82 0.64 5.46
CA TYR A 116 13.10 -0.74 5.84
C TYR A 116 13.87 -1.46 4.73
N TRP A 117 15.07 -1.91 5.07
CA TRP A 117 15.98 -2.67 4.21
C TRP A 117 15.85 -4.17 4.50
N LEU A 118 15.76 -4.97 3.44
CA LEU A 118 15.76 -6.43 3.52
C LEU A 118 17.11 -6.97 3.05
N ASP A 119 17.89 -7.50 3.99
CA ASP A 119 19.25 -7.98 3.74
C ASP A 119 19.27 -9.14 2.74
N GLU A 120 18.33 -10.08 2.85
CA GLU A 120 18.24 -11.26 1.99
C GLU A 120 17.97 -10.92 0.52
N ARG A 121 17.39 -9.73 0.28
CA ARG A 121 17.12 -9.19 -1.05
C ARG A 121 18.11 -8.13 -1.47
N SER A 122 18.89 -7.62 -0.52
CA SER A 122 19.68 -6.41 -0.70
C SER A 122 18.83 -5.30 -1.34
N ALA A 123 17.64 -5.07 -0.80
CA ALA A 123 16.68 -4.13 -1.35
C ALA A 123 15.81 -3.47 -0.28
N LEU A 124 15.34 -2.26 -0.57
CA LEU A 124 14.29 -1.56 0.18
C LEU A 124 12.93 -2.23 -0.03
N GLN A 125 12.16 -2.35 1.05
CA GLN A 125 10.78 -2.85 1.01
C GLN A 125 9.92 -2.09 0.00
N CYS A 126 10.10 -0.77 -0.11
CA CYS A 126 9.38 0.09 -1.05
C CYS A 126 9.62 -0.32 -2.52
N ASP A 127 10.85 -0.71 -2.86
CA ASP A 127 11.19 -1.09 -4.22
C ASP A 127 10.61 -2.47 -4.57
N LEU A 128 10.67 -3.42 -3.62
CA LEU A 128 10.01 -4.72 -3.75
C LEU A 128 8.49 -4.56 -3.94
N LEU A 129 7.86 -3.73 -3.13
CA LEU A 129 6.42 -3.41 -3.22
C LEU A 129 6.04 -2.92 -4.61
N ILE A 130 6.79 -1.94 -5.13
CA ILE A 130 6.52 -1.35 -6.45
C ILE A 130 6.72 -2.40 -7.55
N HIS A 131 7.84 -3.11 -7.52
CA HIS A 131 8.17 -4.07 -8.57
C HIS A 131 7.18 -5.24 -8.64
N ASP A 132 6.85 -5.83 -7.49
CA ASP A 132 5.89 -6.93 -7.44
C ASP A 132 4.49 -6.46 -7.85
N ALA A 133 4.03 -5.30 -7.34
CA ALA A 133 2.74 -4.74 -7.72
C ALA A 133 2.62 -4.53 -9.25
N LEU A 134 3.65 -3.99 -9.89
CA LEU A 134 3.64 -3.79 -11.34
C LEU A 134 3.63 -5.12 -12.10
N THR A 135 4.42 -6.10 -11.65
CA THR A 135 4.47 -7.46 -12.23
C THR A 135 3.10 -8.13 -12.16
N VAL A 136 2.40 -7.96 -11.05
CA VAL A 136 1.11 -8.59 -10.79
C VAL A 136 -0.09 -7.70 -11.18
N GLN A 137 0.16 -6.57 -11.84
CA GLN A 137 -0.83 -5.60 -12.34
C GLN A 137 -1.73 -4.99 -11.24
N CYS A 138 -1.16 -4.72 -10.08
CA CYS A 138 -1.76 -4.00 -8.97
C CYS A 138 -1.14 -2.61 -8.82
N MET A 139 -1.88 -1.68 -8.22
CA MET A 139 -1.30 -0.40 -7.80
C MET A 139 -0.50 -0.59 -6.50
N PRO A 140 0.77 -0.16 -6.42
CA PRO A 140 1.53 -0.19 -5.19
C PRO A 140 1.15 0.98 -4.27
N VAL A 141 0.66 0.66 -3.07
CA VAL A 141 0.20 1.66 -2.09
C VAL A 141 0.66 1.32 -0.67
N TYR A 142 0.83 2.37 0.12
CA TYR A 142 0.87 2.27 1.57
C TYR A 142 -0.50 2.54 2.16
N LEU A 143 -0.91 1.72 3.13
CA LEU A 143 -2.02 2.02 4.04
C LEU A 143 -1.46 2.55 5.35
N LEU A 144 -1.63 3.85 5.61
CA LEU A 144 -1.12 4.49 6.80
C LEU A 144 -2.17 4.49 7.91
N TYR A 145 -1.77 4.04 9.10
CA TYR A 145 -2.57 4.13 10.33
C TYR A 145 -2.14 5.36 11.13
N ASN A 146 -3.07 6.29 11.35
CA ASN A 146 -2.77 7.64 11.85
C ASN A 146 -3.64 8.05 13.03
N HIS A 147 -3.17 9.03 13.82
CA HIS A 147 -3.97 9.64 14.88
C HIS A 147 -3.80 11.16 15.05
N GLU A 148 -2.64 11.72 14.72
CA GLU A 148 -2.37 13.13 15.04
C GLU A 148 -3.46 14.09 14.51
N PRO A 149 -3.97 15.08 15.28
CA PRO A 149 -5.09 15.91 14.84
C PRO A 149 -4.73 16.78 13.63
N TRP A 150 -5.48 16.64 12.54
CA TRP A 150 -5.21 17.29 11.26
C TRP A 150 -6.08 18.54 11.04
N PRO A 151 -5.52 19.62 10.45
CA PRO A 151 -6.35 20.50 9.64
C PRO A 151 -6.81 19.71 8.41
N ILE A 152 -8.10 19.42 8.34
CA ILE A 152 -8.69 18.79 7.17
C ILE A 152 -8.46 19.72 5.98
N ARG A 153 -7.70 19.24 4.99
CA ARG A 153 -7.50 19.94 3.72
C ARG A 153 -8.86 20.20 3.04
N PRO A 154 -9.29 21.46 2.89
CA PRO A 154 -10.62 21.78 2.33
C PRO A 154 -10.79 21.24 0.90
N ASP A 155 -9.71 21.22 0.12
CA ASP A 155 -9.68 20.72 -1.25
C ASP A 155 -9.86 19.20 -1.35
N VAL A 156 -9.44 18.45 -0.34
CA VAL A 156 -9.62 16.99 -0.26
C VAL A 156 -11.02 16.63 0.26
N ALA A 157 -11.55 17.44 1.17
CA ALA A 157 -12.88 17.31 1.75
C ALA A 157 -14.01 17.36 0.70
N GLU A 158 -13.87 18.19 -0.33
CA GLU A 158 -14.94 18.42 -1.33
C GLU A 158 -14.85 17.51 -2.56
N SER A 159 -13.69 16.87 -2.83
CA SER A 159 -13.38 16.37 -4.18
C SER A 159 -13.45 14.85 -4.39
N LEU A 160 -13.45 14.01 -3.34
CA LEU A 160 -13.30 12.55 -3.51
C LEU A 160 -14.57 11.73 -3.22
N CYS A 161 -15.35 12.07 -2.19
CA CYS A 161 -16.73 11.57 -2.01
C CYS A 161 -17.63 12.61 -1.32
N SER A 162 -18.70 13.06 -1.99
CA SER A 162 -19.54 14.18 -1.53
C SER A 162 -20.63 13.83 -0.51
N HIS A 163 -20.82 12.54 -0.21
CA HIS A 163 -21.92 12.06 0.63
C HIS A 163 -21.51 11.89 2.11
N THR A 164 -20.41 12.51 2.55
CA THR A 164 -19.94 12.43 3.94
C THR A 164 -19.24 13.73 4.33
N ALA A 165 -19.67 14.31 5.46
CA ALA A 165 -18.97 15.44 6.05
C ALA A 165 -17.53 15.02 6.43
N PRO A 166 -16.52 15.85 6.14
CA PRO A 166 -15.15 15.57 6.54
C PRO A 166 -15.03 15.47 8.06
N ASP A 167 -14.28 14.48 8.54
CA ASP A 167 -13.98 14.27 9.95
C ASP A 167 -12.52 13.84 10.07
N ALA A 168 -11.81 14.34 11.08
CA ALA A 168 -10.38 14.06 11.25
C ALA A 168 -10.11 12.56 11.45
N SER A 169 -11.05 11.82 12.05
CA SER A 169 -10.91 10.38 12.26
C SER A 169 -10.95 9.57 10.96
N HIS A 170 -11.46 10.13 9.85
CA HIS A 170 -11.37 9.49 8.54
C HIS A 170 -9.91 9.35 8.06
N TYR A 171 -9.00 10.19 8.56
CA TYR A 171 -7.57 10.04 8.31
C TYR A 171 -6.92 8.94 9.14
N GLY A 172 -7.64 8.31 10.08
CA GLY A 172 -7.12 7.16 10.82
C GLY A 172 -6.64 6.03 9.90
N CYS A 173 -7.16 5.97 8.67
CA CYS A 173 -6.65 5.15 7.58
C CYS A 173 -6.56 5.97 6.29
N SER A 174 -5.35 6.09 5.74
CA SER A 174 -5.12 6.82 4.50
C SER A 174 -4.28 6.00 3.51
N LEU A 175 -4.53 6.20 2.23
CA LEU A 175 -3.73 5.61 1.15
C LEU A 175 -2.71 6.62 0.65
N LEU A 176 -1.49 6.14 0.46
CA LEU A 176 -0.38 6.88 -0.13
C LEU A 176 0.20 6.04 -1.27
N SER A 177 0.39 6.63 -2.45
CA SER A 177 1.11 5.94 -3.53
C SER A 177 2.53 5.59 -3.08
N ALA A 178 2.98 4.36 -3.36
CA ALA A 178 4.34 3.95 -3.02
C ALA A 178 5.41 4.81 -3.72
N PHE A 179 5.11 5.38 -4.89
CA PHE A 179 6.01 6.28 -5.61
C PHE A 179 6.29 7.58 -4.84
N HIS A 180 5.32 8.07 -4.06
CA HIS A 180 5.56 9.20 -3.15
C HIS A 180 6.57 8.87 -2.06
N VAL A 181 6.64 7.62 -1.62
CA VAL A 181 7.62 7.15 -0.63
C VAL A 181 8.96 6.87 -1.28
N GLN A 182 8.97 6.31 -2.49
CA GLN A 182 10.18 6.06 -3.26
C GLN A 182 10.95 7.34 -3.57
N ALA A 183 10.27 8.43 -3.92
CA ALA A 183 10.91 9.71 -4.26
C ALA A 183 11.87 10.26 -3.17
N PRO A 184 11.46 10.44 -1.90
CA PRO A 184 12.37 10.86 -0.83
C PRO A 184 13.41 9.80 -0.44
N LEU A 185 13.12 8.50 -0.58
CA LEU A 185 14.12 7.45 -0.40
C LEU A 185 15.24 7.58 -1.44
N PHE A 186 14.87 7.88 -2.67
CA PHE A 186 15.81 8.12 -3.76
C PHE A 186 16.71 9.32 -3.46
N ARG A 187 16.13 10.47 -3.07
CA ARG A 187 16.89 11.67 -2.66
C ARG A 187 17.86 11.34 -1.54
N LYS A 188 17.38 10.67 -0.49
CA LYS A 188 18.21 10.21 0.64
C LYS A 188 19.38 9.34 0.18
N ALA A 189 19.15 8.40 -0.73
CA ALA A 189 20.18 7.49 -1.23
C ALA A 189 21.22 8.19 -2.11
N VAL A 190 20.77 9.03 -3.06
CA VAL A 190 21.64 9.80 -3.96
C VAL A 190 22.48 10.81 -3.18
N ASP A 191 21.85 11.61 -2.31
CA ASP A 191 22.56 12.60 -1.49
C ASP A 191 23.61 11.93 -0.60
N TRP A 192 23.31 10.75 -0.05
CA TRP A 192 24.29 9.98 0.73
C TRP A 192 25.45 9.48 -0.13
N LYS A 193 25.18 8.90 -1.31
CA LYS A 193 26.24 8.35 -2.17
C LYS A 193 27.11 9.43 -2.79
N LEU A 194 26.50 10.45 -3.40
CA LEU A 194 27.19 11.48 -4.16
C LEU A 194 27.73 12.61 -3.28
N HIS A 195 27.01 12.97 -2.22
CA HIS A 195 27.31 14.18 -1.44
C HIS A 195 27.62 13.92 0.04
N LYS A 196 27.48 12.67 0.52
CA LYS A 196 27.62 12.30 1.95
C LYS A 196 26.69 13.11 2.87
N VAL A 197 25.56 13.58 2.34
CA VAL A 197 24.55 14.32 3.10
C VAL A 197 23.43 13.38 3.53
N PHE A 198 23.08 13.41 4.81
CA PHE A 198 21.94 12.66 5.35
C PHE A 198 20.67 13.49 5.28
N ARG A 199 19.63 12.98 4.60
CA ARG A 199 18.29 13.59 4.61
C ARG A 199 17.28 12.68 5.27
N ASN A 200 16.43 13.29 6.09
CA ASN A 200 15.27 12.63 6.67
C ASN A 200 14.14 12.52 5.65
N ILE A 201 13.35 11.45 5.75
CA ILE A 201 12.12 11.30 4.98
C ILE A 201 11.11 12.31 5.54
N PRO A 202 10.45 13.13 4.68
CA PRO A 202 9.53 14.16 5.14
C PRO A 202 8.17 13.56 5.50
N HIS A 203 8.09 12.78 6.59
CA HIS A 203 6.88 12.04 7.01
C HIS A 203 5.63 12.92 7.09
N LYS A 204 5.74 14.13 7.65
CA LYS A 204 4.64 15.10 7.70
C LYS A 204 4.08 15.41 6.31
N ARG A 205 4.95 15.67 5.33
CA ARG A 205 4.53 15.95 3.94
C ARG A 205 3.89 14.73 3.29
N LEU A 206 4.46 13.53 3.46
CA LEU A 206 3.92 12.29 2.91
C LEU A 206 2.51 11.98 3.44
N ARG A 207 2.26 12.34 4.68
CA ARG A 207 0.97 12.21 5.34
C ARG A 207 -0.03 13.26 4.85
N GLU A 208 0.39 14.52 4.66
CA GLU A 208 -0.44 15.60 4.10
C GLU A 208 -0.90 15.38 2.65
N ILE A 209 -0.21 14.54 1.89
CA ILE A 209 -0.57 14.15 0.52
C ILE A 209 -1.25 12.77 0.44
N SER A 210 -1.32 12.04 1.55
CA SER A 210 -2.13 10.82 1.64
C SER A 210 -3.62 11.18 1.62
N LEU A 211 -4.45 10.24 1.16
CA LEU A 211 -5.90 10.46 1.03
C LEU A 211 -6.67 9.46 1.90
N PRO A 212 -7.74 9.87 2.60
CA PRO A 212 -8.56 8.94 3.37
C PRO A 212 -9.04 7.78 2.49
N TRP A 213 -8.78 6.55 2.93
CA TRP A 213 -8.98 5.38 2.09
C TRP A 213 -10.44 5.16 1.67
N ASN A 214 -11.38 5.57 2.52
CA ASN A 214 -12.82 5.51 2.26
C ASN A 214 -13.22 6.45 1.12
N GLN A 215 -12.50 7.55 0.92
CA GLN A 215 -12.76 8.49 -0.16
C GLN A 215 -12.18 7.97 -1.49
N VAL A 216 -10.97 7.41 -1.45
CA VAL A 216 -10.35 6.80 -2.65
C VAL A 216 -11.18 5.61 -3.14
N LEU A 217 -11.56 4.72 -2.22
CA LEU A 217 -12.25 3.46 -2.52
C LEU A 217 -13.77 3.55 -2.39
N CYS A 218 -14.34 4.76 -2.43
CA CYS A 218 -15.76 4.95 -2.25
C CYS A 218 -16.60 4.24 -3.34
N ASP A 219 -17.55 3.42 -2.92
CA ASP A 219 -18.46 2.67 -3.78
C ASP A 219 -19.86 3.29 -3.91
N VAL A 220 -20.14 4.37 -3.18
CA VAL A 220 -21.44 5.04 -3.21
C VAL A 220 -21.50 5.94 -4.43
N GLN A 221 -22.42 5.64 -5.36
CA GLN A 221 -22.69 6.50 -6.51
C GLN A 221 -23.62 7.65 -6.10
N ALA A 222 -23.45 8.81 -6.74
CA ALA A 222 -24.48 9.84 -6.73
C ALA A 222 -25.75 9.27 -7.39
N PRO A 223 -26.96 9.66 -6.95
CA PRO A 223 -28.20 9.20 -7.54
C PRO A 223 -28.34 9.74 -8.97
N THR A 224 -27.82 9.01 -9.96
CA THR A 224 -27.84 9.41 -11.38
C THR A 224 -29.04 8.81 -12.14
N GLY A 225 -29.95 8.10 -11.47
CA GLY A 225 -31.18 7.55 -12.06
C GLY A 225 -30.97 6.36 -13.01
N ALA A 226 -29.73 6.06 -13.41
CA ALA A 226 -29.38 4.91 -14.24
C ALA A 226 -28.86 3.76 -13.37
N TRP A 227 -29.59 2.65 -13.34
CA TRP A 227 -29.14 1.43 -12.67
C TRP A 227 -27.98 0.78 -13.45
N ASP A 228 -26.77 0.92 -12.95
CA ASP A 228 -25.62 0.15 -13.41
C ASP A 228 -25.72 -1.29 -12.89
N SER A 229 -26.26 -2.17 -13.74
CA SER A 229 -26.58 -3.56 -13.39
C SER A 229 -25.41 -4.42 -12.93
N ARG A 230 -24.14 -3.98 -13.07
CA ARG A 230 -22.96 -4.78 -12.71
C ARG A 230 -21.86 -4.03 -11.95
N GLY A 231 -22.15 -2.85 -11.40
CA GLY A 231 -21.17 -2.05 -10.65
C GLY A 231 -19.96 -1.57 -11.47
N VAL A 232 -20.09 -1.50 -12.80
CA VAL A 232 -19.08 -0.99 -13.73
C VAL A 232 -18.75 0.47 -13.47
N ALA A 233 -19.75 1.34 -13.33
CA ALA A 233 -19.58 2.76 -13.03
C ALA A 233 -18.94 2.97 -11.65
N MET A 234 -19.29 2.14 -10.66
CA MET A 234 -18.63 2.13 -9.35
C MET A 234 -17.15 1.80 -9.51
N LEU A 235 -16.81 0.71 -10.20
CA LEU A 235 -15.42 0.31 -10.43
C LEU A 235 -14.63 1.39 -11.18
N LYS A 236 -15.22 2.01 -12.22
CA LYS A 236 -14.58 3.11 -12.96
C LYS A 236 -14.31 4.31 -12.08
N ALA A 237 -15.25 4.69 -11.21
CA ALA A 237 -15.07 5.81 -10.29
C ALA A 237 -13.95 5.55 -9.28
N VAL A 238 -13.90 4.33 -8.70
CA VAL A 238 -12.81 3.91 -7.81
C VAL A 238 -11.48 3.91 -8.58
N GLN A 239 -11.44 3.31 -9.78
CA GLN A 239 -10.24 3.28 -10.62
C GLN A 239 -9.74 4.68 -10.97
N LYS A 240 -10.63 5.63 -11.31
CA LYS A 240 -10.26 7.01 -11.60
C LYS A 240 -9.51 7.67 -10.43
N ARG A 241 -10.02 7.52 -9.19
CA ARG A 241 -9.39 8.09 -7.99
C ARG A 241 -8.07 7.41 -7.65
N THR A 242 -8.01 6.08 -7.79
CA THR A 242 -6.80 5.29 -7.57
C THR A 242 -5.70 5.64 -8.59
N VAL A 243 -6.03 5.79 -9.88
CA VAL A 243 -5.10 6.26 -10.92
C VAL A 243 -4.64 7.69 -10.66
N ALA A 244 -5.51 8.58 -10.17
CA ALA A 244 -5.11 9.94 -9.79
C ALA A 244 -4.07 9.93 -8.65
N LEU A 245 -4.27 9.08 -7.64
CA LEU A 245 -3.30 8.88 -6.56
C LEU A 245 -1.94 8.35 -7.10
N GLU A 246 -1.98 7.40 -8.05
CA GLU A 246 -0.79 6.84 -8.67
C GLU A 246 -0.03 7.88 -9.49
N ARG A 247 -0.74 8.63 -10.34
CA ARG A 247 -0.18 9.69 -11.18
C ARG A 247 0.52 10.77 -10.34
N SER A 248 -0.10 11.16 -9.23
CA SER A 248 0.50 12.10 -8.29
C SER A 248 1.84 11.59 -7.74
N GLY A 249 1.90 10.29 -7.37
CA GLY A 249 3.13 9.66 -6.92
C GLY A 249 4.20 9.57 -8.00
N LEU A 250 3.82 9.21 -9.23
CA LEU A 250 4.73 9.14 -10.37
C LEU A 250 5.28 10.52 -10.75
N ALA A 251 4.47 11.57 -10.68
CA ALA A 251 4.94 12.95 -10.86
C ALA A 251 5.99 13.32 -9.79
N ALA A 252 5.73 12.99 -8.52
CA ALA A 252 6.69 13.24 -7.45
C ALA A 252 8.01 12.48 -7.63
N LEU A 253 7.99 11.29 -8.24
CA LEU A 253 9.18 10.52 -8.59
C LEU A 253 9.89 11.05 -9.85
N GLY A 254 9.15 11.62 -10.80
CA GLY A 254 9.70 12.29 -11.99
C GLY A 254 10.54 13.52 -11.64
N ASP A 255 10.16 14.22 -10.57
CA ASP A 255 10.87 15.40 -10.03
C ASP A 255 12.17 15.04 -9.26
N VAL A 256 12.62 13.79 -9.30
CA VAL A 256 13.82 13.35 -8.59
C VAL A 256 14.99 13.21 -9.56
N GLU A 257 16.09 13.90 -9.27
CA GLU A 257 17.36 13.66 -9.95
C GLU A 257 17.93 12.30 -9.54
N ARG A 258 18.04 11.38 -10.51
CA ARG A 258 18.35 9.98 -10.22
C ARG A 258 19.84 9.63 -10.22
N GLY A 259 20.71 10.50 -10.72
CA GLY A 259 22.16 10.27 -10.73
C GLY A 259 22.61 8.95 -11.40
N GLY A 260 21.81 8.42 -12.34
CA GLY A 260 22.07 7.13 -13.02
C GLY A 260 21.58 5.87 -12.29
N PHE A 261 20.98 6.00 -11.11
CA PHE A 261 20.39 4.87 -10.40
C PHE A 261 18.98 4.55 -10.92
N LEU A 262 18.62 3.26 -10.90
CA LEU A 262 17.29 2.80 -11.32
C LEU A 262 16.30 2.86 -10.15
N THR A 263 16.78 2.58 -8.95
CA THR A 263 16.00 2.53 -7.71
C THR A 263 16.80 3.08 -6.54
N PRO A 264 16.13 3.50 -5.45
CA PRO A 264 16.78 3.76 -4.17
C PRO A 264 17.64 2.57 -3.67
N SER A 265 17.19 1.32 -3.88
CA SER A 265 17.97 0.13 -3.55
C SER A 265 19.29 0.07 -4.30
N HIS A 266 19.26 0.27 -5.62
CA HIS A 266 20.46 0.36 -6.45
C HIS A 266 21.37 1.49 -5.95
N ALA A 267 20.80 2.65 -5.63
CA ALA A 267 21.56 3.76 -5.03
C ALA A 267 22.16 3.40 -3.65
N TRP A 268 21.64 2.44 -2.89
CA TRP A 268 22.28 1.97 -1.65
C TRP A 268 23.30 0.85 -1.84
N GLY A 269 23.42 0.29 -3.04
CA GLY A 269 24.30 -0.83 -3.35
C GLY A 269 23.59 -2.18 -3.45
N GLY A 270 22.26 -2.16 -3.52
CA GLY A 270 21.42 -3.31 -3.86
C GLY A 270 21.48 -3.66 -5.35
N THR A 271 20.90 -4.80 -5.71
CA THR A 271 20.88 -5.25 -7.10
C THR A 271 19.90 -4.44 -7.96
N PRO A 272 20.24 -4.13 -9.21
CA PRO A 272 19.37 -3.39 -10.13
C PRO A 272 18.21 -4.23 -10.69
N GLU A 273 18.08 -5.50 -10.29
CA GLU A 273 17.09 -6.45 -10.82
C GLU A 273 15.64 -6.06 -10.50
N VAL A 274 15.46 -5.17 -9.51
CA VAL A 274 14.18 -4.55 -9.23
C VAL A 274 13.91 -3.45 -10.26
N MET A 275 13.42 -3.83 -11.44
CA MET A 275 13.04 -2.87 -12.47
C MET A 275 11.92 -1.97 -11.96
N THR A 276 12.15 -0.66 -12.01
CA THR A 276 11.11 0.37 -11.93
C THR A 276 10.70 0.75 -13.35
N TRP A 277 9.39 0.86 -13.58
CA TRP A 277 8.82 1.41 -14.81
C TRP A 277 9.34 2.82 -15.04
N THR A 278 10.42 2.97 -15.82
CA THR A 278 11.07 4.26 -16.00
C THR A 278 11.56 4.57 -17.41
N ASP A 279 11.46 3.62 -18.34
CA ASP A 279 11.83 3.87 -19.75
C ASP A 279 10.63 4.05 -20.69
N GLY A 280 9.40 3.94 -20.17
CA GLY A 280 8.17 4.28 -20.91
C GLY A 280 7.68 5.65 -20.50
N GLU A 281 7.38 6.51 -21.47
CA GLU A 281 6.58 7.71 -21.23
C GLU A 281 5.34 7.32 -20.43
N LEU A 282 5.07 8.03 -19.32
CA LEU A 282 3.80 7.86 -18.60
C LEU A 282 2.70 8.07 -19.65
N PRO A 283 1.86 7.06 -19.94
CA PRO A 283 0.84 7.24 -20.95
C PRO A 283 -0.01 8.45 -20.58
N GLU A 284 -0.02 9.47 -21.44
CA GLU A 284 -0.94 10.58 -21.31
C GLU A 284 -2.34 9.97 -21.25
N TRP A 285 -2.96 10.06 -20.07
CA TRP A 285 -4.26 9.47 -19.82
C TRP A 285 -5.26 10.59 -19.61
N ASP A 286 -5.78 11.04 -20.72
CA ASP A 286 -6.90 11.96 -20.93
C ASP A 286 -8.24 11.22 -21.18
N GLY A 287 -8.19 9.90 -21.38
CA GLY A 287 -9.38 9.05 -21.59
C GLY A 287 -10.11 8.56 -20.33
N GLU A 288 -11.30 8.00 -20.55
CA GLU A 288 -12.08 7.29 -19.53
C GLU A 288 -11.33 6.06 -18.97
N PRO A 289 -11.50 5.71 -17.68
CA PRO A 289 -10.89 4.52 -17.10
C PRO A 289 -11.35 3.26 -17.86
N VAL A 290 -10.40 2.54 -18.45
CA VAL A 290 -10.64 1.22 -19.05
C VAL A 290 -10.53 0.18 -17.93
N LEU A 291 -11.66 -0.45 -17.61
CA LEU A 291 -11.68 -1.57 -16.67
C LEU A 291 -10.91 -2.74 -17.26
N ARG A 292 -9.96 -3.27 -16.49
CA ARG A 292 -9.18 -4.43 -16.90
C ARG A 292 -9.89 -5.72 -16.47
N PRO A 293 -9.84 -6.78 -17.28
CA PRO A 293 -10.23 -8.12 -16.84
C PRO A 293 -9.43 -8.53 -15.60
N LEU A 294 -10.05 -9.30 -14.70
CA LEU A 294 -9.33 -9.84 -13.56
C LEU A 294 -8.21 -10.79 -14.03
N PRO A 295 -7.02 -10.74 -13.42
CA PRO A 295 -5.96 -11.70 -13.71
C PRO A 295 -6.42 -13.14 -13.45
N ARG A 296 -5.93 -14.11 -14.22
CA ARG A 296 -6.28 -15.54 -14.07
C ARG A 296 -6.09 -16.04 -12.63
N ARG A 297 -5.03 -15.63 -11.95
CA ARG A 297 -4.79 -15.98 -10.54
C ARG A 297 -5.94 -15.53 -9.62
N VAL A 298 -6.51 -14.35 -9.89
CA VAL A 298 -7.59 -13.78 -9.09
C VAL A 298 -8.91 -14.47 -9.43
N LEU A 299 -9.16 -14.77 -10.70
CA LEU A 299 -10.32 -15.55 -11.12
C LEU A 299 -10.32 -16.94 -10.47
N GLY A 300 -9.20 -17.66 -10.51
CA GLY A 300 -9.06 -18.95 -9.83
C GLY A 300 -9.31 -18.86 -8.32
N LEU A 301 -8.89 -17.76 -7.69
CA LEU A 301 -9.17 -17.49 -6.28
C LEU A 301 -10.62 -17.11 -5.98
N LEU A 302 -11.38 -16.60 -6.95
CA LEU A 302 -12.82 -16.33 -6.81
C LEU A 302 -13.65 -17.60 -7.03
N GLU A 303 -13.14 -18.52 -7.85
CA GLU A 303 -13.76 -19.81 -8.14
C GLU A 303 -13.45 -20.87 -7.07
N ALA A 304 -12.32 -20.73 -6.37
CA ALA A 304 -11.95 -21.59 -5.26
C ALA A 304 -12.98 -21.48 -4.11
N ASP A 305 -13.37 -22.63 -3.56
CA ASP A 305 -14.20 -22.72 -2.36
C ASP A 305 -13.56 -21.88 -1.23
N SER A 306 -14.35 -21.01 -0.59
CA SER A 306 -13.85 -20.09 0.44
C SER A 306 -13.26 -20.82 1.64
N LEU A 307 -13.59 -22.10 1.83
CA LEU A 307 -13.03 -22.97 2.86
C LEU A 307 -11.63 -23.51 2.52
N TYR A 308 -11.23 -23.52 1.24
CA TYR A 308 -9.98 -24.09 0.75
C TYR A 308 -9.35 -23.21 -0.34
N ALA A 309 -9.12 -21.93 -0.03
CA ALA A 309 -8.38 -21.07 -0.95
C ALA A 309 -7.00 -21.71 -1.24
N PRO A 310 -6.61 -21.89 -2.51
CA PRO A 310 -5.29 -22.41 -2.83
C PRO A 310 -4.25 -21.48 -2.21
N GLU A 311 -3.19 -22.07 -1.64
CA GLU A 311 -2.04 -21.27 -1.20
C GLU A 311 -1.59 -20.40 -2.38
N PRO A 312 -1.40 -19.08 -2.18
CA PRO A 312 -0.89 -18.25 -3.25
C PRO A 312 0.42 -18.86 -3.72
N GLU A 313 0.59 -19.00 -5.05
CA GLU A 313 1.84 -19.51 -5.61
C GLU A 313 3.00 -18.71 -5.01
N VAL A 314 3.75 -19.34 -4.10
CA VAL A 314 5.04 -18.81 -3.68
C VAL A 314 5.89 -18.86 -4.95
N PRO A 315 6.51 -17.75 -5.38
CA PRO A 315 7.41 -17.78 -6.51
C PRO A 315 8.52 -18.81 -6.24
N THR A 316 8.35 -20.02 -6.75
CA THR A 316 9.30 -21.13 -6.59
C THR A 316 10.56 -20.90 -7.42
N ARG A 317 10.48 -19.98 -8.39
CA ARG A 317 11.64 -19.38 -9.04
C ARG A 317 11.99 -18.06 -8.36
N ALA A 318 12.74 -18.17 -7.27
CA ALA A 318 13.96 -17.38 -7.26
C ALA A 318 14.75 -17.84 -8.50
N MET A 319 14.74 -17.06 -9.59
CA MET A 319 15.88 -17.13 -10.48
C MET A 319 17.06 -16.61 -9.67
N VAL A 320 17.73 -17.51 -8.95
CA VAL A 320 19.11 -17.31 -8.57
C VAL A 320 19.87 -17.36 -9.89
N LEU A 321 19.99 -16.23 -10.58
CA LEU A 321 21.00 -16.05 -11.62
C LEU A 321 22.34 -15.81 -10.93
N TYR A 322 22.83 -16.82 -10.23
CA TYR A 322 24.23 -16.92 -9.86
C TYR A 322 24.69 -18.34 -10.18
N ASP A 323 25.28 -18.49 -11.36
CA ASP A 323 26.32 -19.49 -11.51
C ASP A 323 27.57 -18.96 -10.79
N VAL A 324 27.79 -19.43 -9.56
CA VAL A 324 28.93 -19.04 -8.73
C VAL A 324 30.23 -19.73 -9.18
N SER A 325 30.26 -20.43 -10.30
CA SER A 325 31.45 -21.16 -10.74
C SER A 325 32.58 -20.27 -11.31
N GLU A 326 32.35 -18.98 -11.61
CA GLU A 326 33.42 -18.08 -12.05
C GLU A 326 34.09 -17.25 -10.94
N ALA A 327 33.47 -17.09 -9.77
CA ALA A 327 34.06 -16.31 -8.67
C ALA A 327 35.15 -17.08 -7.88
N ALA A 328 35.22 -18.41 -8.02
CA ALA A 328 36.25 -19.23 -7.37
C ALA A 328 37.64 -19.18 -8.06
N GLY A 329 37.71 -18.63 -9.28
CA GLY A 329 38.97 -18.53 -10.05
C GLY A 329 39.83 -17.31 -9.71
N ALA A 330 39.25 -16.23 -9.20
CA ALA A 330 39.95 -14.96 -8.97
C ALA A 330 40.55 -14.83 -7.55
N ALA A 331 39.97 -15.49 -6.54
CA ALA A 331 40.41 -15.36 -5.14
C ALA A 331 41.67 -16.20 -4.78
N ARG A 332 42.23 -16.97 -5.72
CA ARG A 332 43.45 -17.78 -5.51
C ARG A 332 44.74 -17.14 -6.03
N ARG A 333 44.72 -15.93 -6.60
CA ARG A 333 45.94 -15.27 -7.11
C ARG A 333 46.56 -14.21 -6.19
N ASP A 334 45.88 -13.77 -5.13
CA ASP A 334 46.37 -12.66 -4.28
C ASP A 334 46.81 -13.07 -2.86
N LEU A 335 46.94 -14.36 -2.56
CA LEU A 335 47.50 -14.86 -1.29
C LEU A 335 48.81 -15.62 -1.55
N GLY A 336 49.85 -14.87 -1.93
CA GLY A 336 51.17 -15.44 -2.16
C GLY A 336 52.26 -14.38 -2.29
N CYS A 337 52.55 -13.65 -1.21
CA CYS A 337 53.90 -13.18 -0.85
C CYS A 337 53.83 -12.22 0.35
N LEU A 338 53.89 -12.76 1.57
CA LEU A 338 54.46 -12.08 2.71
C LEU A 338 55.49 -13.05 3.31
N GLN A 339 56.74 -12.92 2.85
CA GLN A 339 57.89 -13.52 3.51
C GLN A 339 58.37 -12.55 4.60
N TYR A 340 58.57 -13.09 5.79
CA TYR A 340 59.25 -12.45 6.90
C TYR A 340 60.76 -12.38 6.60
N GLU A 341 61.33 -11.18 6.72
CA GLU A 341 62.71 -10.94 7.18
C GLU A 341 62.71 -9.85 8.25
#